data_AF-A0A962IC40-F1
#
_entry.id   AF-A0A962IC40-F1
#
_cell.length_a   1.000
_cell.length_b   1.000
_cell.length_c   1.000
_cell.angle_alpha   90.00
_cell.angle_beta   90.00
_cell.angle_gamma   90.00
#
_symmetry.space_group_name_H-M   'P 1'
#
loop_
_entity.id
_entity.type
_entity.pdbx_description
1 polymer ?
#
loop_
_entity_poly.entity_id
_entity_poly.type
_entity_poly.pdbx_seq_one_letter_code
_entity_poly.pdbx_strand_id
1 'polypeptide(L)'
;NHPIALADVLANEGSVLDVVVLSAAMLHDTIEDTDATRSEIDSIFGERIGVLVEGLTKLKRIDFVSKKTEQAENLRRLLLAISDDIRVLMVKLADRLHNMRTLHHVPERKHKRIAQETMEIYAPLAGRIGMQDMRDELEELAFKYSNPEAYKTVTEHLAALAKKNKANITRITRELTAELEAEGIDATVKSRQKKAFSVFRKME
;
A
#
# COMPACT_ATOMS: atom_id res chain seq x y z
N ASN A 1 -13.28 8.52 -6.52
CA ASN A 1 -14.27 7.56 -5.99
C ASN A 1 -13.49 6.50 -5.22
N HIS A 2 -13.65 6.44 -3.90
CA HIS A 2 -12.77 5.69 -2.99
C HIS A 2 -12.78 4.16 -3.24
N PRO A 3 -13.94 3.48 -3.40
CA PRO A 3 -13.98 2.03 -3.64
C PRO A 3 -13.34 1.60 -4.97
N ILE A 4 -13.47 2.42 -6.01
CA ILE A 4 -12.83 2.15 -7.33
C ILE A 4 -11.32 2.29 -7.22
N ALA A 5 -10.84 3.36 -6.57
CA ALA A 5 -9.41 3.56 -6.36
C ALA A 5 -8.81 2.44 -5.50
N LEU A 6 -9.59 1.87 -4.58
CA LEU A 6 -9.17 0.75 -3.75
C LEU A 6 -8.97 -0.54 -4.55
N ALA A 7 -9.92 -0.86 -5.44
CA ALA A 7 -9.80 -2.00 -6.34
C ALA A 7 -8.63 -1.83 -7.33
N ASP A 8 -8.41 -0.61 -7.82
CA ASP A 8 -7.27 -0.28 -8.68
C ASP A 8 -5.94 -0.49 -7.94
N VAL A 9 -5.87 -0.07 -6.66
CA VAL A 9 -4.68 -0.28 -5.81
C VAL A 9 -4.38 -1.77 -5.60
N LEU A 10 -5.42 -2.58 -5.39
CA LEU A 10 -5.25 -4.02 -5.21
C LEU A 10 -4.78 -4.70 -6.50
N ALA A 11 -5.33 -4.31 -7.64
CA ALA A 11 -4.97 -4.90 -8.92
C ALA A 11 -3.52 -4.55 -9.34
N ASN A 12 -3.11 -3.28 -9.21
CA ASN A 12 -1.82 -2.84 -9.73
C ASN A 12 -0.67 -3.02 -8.71
N GLU A 13 -0.80 -2.48 -7.50
CA GLU A 13 0.25 -2.50 -6.48
C GLU A 13 0.20 -3.77 -5.62
N GLY A 14 -0.99 -4.34 -5.45
CA GLY A 14 -1.18 -5.61 -4.76
C GLY A 14 -1.01 -6.85 -5.66
N SER A 15 -1.00 -6.67 -6.99
CA SER A 15 -1.04 -7.77 -7.98
C SER A 15 -2.18 -8.76 -7.73
N VAL A 16 -3.31 -8.27 -7.22
CA VAL A 16 -4.46 -9.08 -6.83
C VAL A 16 -5.46 -9.15 -7.97
N LEU A 17 -5.63 -10.35 -8.53
CA LEU A 17 -6.65 -10.63 -9.56
C LEU A 17 -7.80 -11.51 -9.05
N ASP A 18 -7.81 -11.81 -7.74
CA ASP A 18 -8.91 -12.55 -7.12
C ASP A 18 -10.18 -11.67 -7.09
N VAL A 19 -11.18 -12.10 -7.86
CA VAL A 19 -12.48 -11.44 -7.99
C VAL A 19 -13.15 -11.24 -6.63
N VAL A 20 -13.02 -12.19 -5.70
CA VAL A 20 -13.63 -12.08 -4.36
C VAL A 20 -13.01 -10.92 -3.59
N VAL A 21 -11.69 -10.73 -3.68
CA VAL A 21 -10.98 -9.66 -2.98
C VAL A 21 -11.32 -8.30 -3.60
N LEU A 22 -11.31 -8.22 -4.93
CA LEU A 22 -11.64 -6.99 -5.66
C LEU A 22 -13.10 -6.58 -5.41
N SER A 23 -14.04 -7.52 -5.47
CA SER A 23 -15.45 -7.23 -5.16
C SER A 23 -15.64 -6.80 -3.71
N ALA A 24 -15.01 -7.46 -2.75
CA ALA A 24 -15.09 -7.03 -1.35
C ALA A 24 -14.47 -5.65 -1.11
N ALA A 25 -13.38 -5.31 -1.80
CA ALA A 25 -12.82 -3.96 -1.75
C ALA A 25 -13.78 -2.90 -2.28
N MET A 26 -14.51 -3.19 -3.36
CA MET A 26 -15.54 -2.28 -3.86
C MET A 26 -16.74 -2.13 -2.90
N LEU A 27 -16.97 -3.13 -2.04
CA LEU A 27 -18.11 -3.18 -1.12
C LEU A 27 -17.75 -2.87 0.34
N HIS A 28 -16.47 -2.66 0.67
CA HIS A 28 -15.96 -2.74 2.05
C HIS A 28 -16.66 -1.81 3.06
N ASP A 29 -17.14 -0.65 2.60
CA ASP A 29 -17.81 0.37 3.42
C ASP A 29 -19.34 0.39 3.22
N THR A 30 -19.90 -0.47 2.36
CA THR A 30 -21.34 -0.45 2.05
C THR A 30 -22.23 -0.78 3.24
N ILE A 31 -21.84 -1.73 4.09
CA ILE A 31 -22.60 -2.11 5.29
C ILE A 31 -22.62 -0.99 6.35
N GLU A 32 -21.60 -0.11 6.37
CA GLU A 32 -21.51 0.98 7.35
C GLU A 32 -22.12 2.29 6.84
N ASP A 33 -21.89 2.61 5.57
CA ASP A 33 -22.20 3.93 5.01
C ASP A 33 -23.55 3.95 4.26
N THR A 34 -24.22 2.81 4.12
CA THR A 34 -25.50 2.70 3.40
C THR A 34 -26.49 1.78 4.13
N ASP A 35 -27.72 1.69 3.61
CA ASP A 35 -28.76 0.78 4.12
C ASP A 35 -28.53 -0.69 3.73
N ALA A 36 -27.44 -1.00 2.99
CA ALA A 36 -27.13 -2.35 2.55
C ALA A 36 -26.88 -3.30 3.72
N THR A 37 -27.45 -4.48 3.65
CA THR A 37 -27.33 -5.52 4.67
C THR A 37 -26.40 -6.65 4.22
N ARG A 38 -25.87 -7.39 5.19
CA ARG A 38 -25.08 -8.59 4.92
C ARG A 38 -25.85 -9.62 4.07
N SER A 39 -27.14 -9.80 4.36
CA SER A 39 -28.01 -10.74 3.63
C SER A 39 -28.16 -10.35 2.15
N GLU A 40 -28.27 -9.06 1.85
CA GLU A 40 -28.33 -8.58 0.46
C GLU A 40 -27.01 -8.81 -0.29
N ILE A 41 -25.88 -8.58 0.37
CA ILE A 41 -24.56 -8.84 -0.22
C ILE A 41 -24.40 -10.34 -0.51
N ASP A 42 -24.80 -11.22 0.40
CA ASP A 42 -24.75 -12.66 0.20
C ASP A 42 -25.63 -13.11 -0.97
N SER A 43 -26.82 -12.51 -1.12
CA SER A 43 -27.76 -12.82 -2.20
C SER A 43 -27.26 -12.36 -3.58
N ILE A 44 -26.67 -11.17 -3.66
CA ILE A 44 -26.27 -10.56 -4.94
C ILE A 44 -24.87 -11.01 -5.39
N PHE A 45 -23.92 -11.08 -4.46
CA PHE A 45 -22.51 -11.32 -4.75
C PHE A 45 -22.01 -12.69 -4.25
N GLY A 46 -22.79 -13.36 -3.41
CA GLY A 46 -22.44 -14.66 -2.83
C GLY A 46 -21.79 -14.57 -1.46
N GLU A 47 -21.98 -15.62 -0.68
CA GLU A 47 -21.57 -15.72 0.73
C GLU A 47 -20.06 -15.46 0.94
N ARG A 48 -19.21 -15.91 0.01
CA ARG A 48 -17.75 -15.71 0.11
C ARG A 48 -17.36 -14.23 0.14
N ILE A 49 -18.05 -13.38 -0.62
CA ILE A 49 -17.81 -11.93 -0.64
C ILE A 49 -18.39 -11.31 0.62
N GLY A 50 -19.60 -11.69 1.02
CA GLY A 50 -20.21 -11.16 2.23
C GLY A 50 -19.41 -11.45 3.50
N VAL A 51 -18.84 -12.66 3.64
CA VAL A 51 -17.95 -13.01 4.77
C VAL A 51 -16.77 -12.05 4.84
N LEU A 52 -16.17 -11.76 3.68
CA LEU A 52 -15.02 -10.87 3.60
C LEU A 52 -15.39 -9.41 3.94
N VAL A 53 -16.51 -8.91 3.42
CA VAL A 53 -17.03 -7.56 3.72
C VAL A 53 -17.39 -7.41 5.19
N GLU A 54 -18.04 -8.40 5.80
CA GLU A 54 -18.36 -8.37 7.24
C GLU A 54 -17.09 -8.39 8.09
N GLY A 55 -16.07 -9.18 7.70
CA GLY A 55 -14.76 -9.18 8.35
C GLY A 55 -14.12 -7.80 8.35
N LEU A 56 -14.20 -7.08 7.23
CA LEU A 56 -13.69 -5.70 7.09
C LEU A 56 -14.45 -4.71 7.98
N THR A 57 -15.78 -4.77 7.99
CA THR A 57 -16.64 -3.92 8.84
C THR A 57 -16.38 -4.15 10.34
N LYS A 58 -16.29 -5.41 10.78
CA LYS A 58 -16.00 -5.73 12.19
C LYS A 58 -14.67 -5.14 12.67
N LEU A 59 -13.65 -5.23 11.82
CA LEU A 59 -12.31 -4.72 12.15
C LEU A 59 -12.30 -3.19 12.31
N LYS A 60 -13.01 -2.48 11.43
CA LYS A 60 -13.13 -1.01 11.47
C LYS A 60 -13.84 -0.50 12.72
N ARG A 61 -14.90 -1.19 13.18
CA ARG A 61 -15.60 -0.86 14.44
C ARG A 61 -14.69 -0.97 15.67
N ILE A 62 -13.81 -1.97 15.69
CA ILE A 62 -12.87 -2.19 16.79
C ILE A 62 -11.78 -1.10 16.81
N ASP A 63 -11.30 -0.66 15.63
CA ASP A 63 -10.34 0.46 15.50
C ASP A 63 -10.86 1.78 16.12
N PHE A 64 -12.19 2.00 16.14
CA PHE A 64 -12.82 3.22 16.66
C PHE A 64 -12.85 3.32 18.19
N VAL A 65 -12.89 2.19 18.90
CA VAL A 65 -13.16 2.13 20.35
C VAL A 65 -11.94 2.49 21.20
N SER A 66 -10.73 2.60 20.61
CA SER A 66 -9.52 2.76 21.41
C SER A 66 -8.63 3.93 21.06
N LYS A 67 -8.66 4.94 21.93
CA LYS A 67 -7.68 6.02 21.96
C LYS A 67 -7.20 6.24 23.37
N LYS A 68 -6.15 5.51 23.78
CA LYS A 68 -5.05 6.05 24.62
C LYS A 68 -3.86 5.11 24.87
N THR A 69 -3.93 3.79 24.62
CA THR A 69 -2.85 2.85 25.02
C THR A 69 -2.55 1.68 24.04
N GLU A 70 -3.00 1.73 22.78
CA GLU A 70 -3.38 0.52 22.03
C GLU A 70 -2.59 0.14 20.75
N GLN A 71 -1.33 0.54 20.56
CA GLN A 71 -0.58 0.07 19.38
C GLN A 71 -0.39 -1.46 19.36
N ALA A 72 -0.14 -2.08 20.52
CA ALA A 72 0.05 -3.53 20.63
C ALA A 72 -1.26 -4.32 20.41
N GLU A 73 -2.40 -3.80 20.88
CA GLU A 73 -3.70 -4.44 20.70
C GLU A 73 -4.22 -4.27 19.27
N ASN A 74 -4.02 -3.12 18.63
CA ASN A 74 -4.34 -2.95 17.20
C ASN A 74 -3.51 -3.89 16.34
N LEU A 75 -2.22 -4.04 16.63
CA LEU A 75 -1.37 -5.03 15.97
C LEU A 75 -1.88 -6.46 16.25
N ARG A 76 -2.20 -6.80 17.51
CA ARG A 76 -2.75 -8.11 17.87
C ARG A 76 -4.06 -8.43 17.16
N ARG A 77 -4.96 -7.45 17.04
CA ARG A 77 -6.26 -7.60 16.36
C ARG A 77 -6.11 -7.72 14.85
N LEU A 78 -5.22 -6.92 14.26
CA LEU A 78 -4.86 -7.06 12.86
C LEU A 78 -4.28 -8.46 12.60
N LEU A 79 -3.42 -8.97 13.49
CA LEU A 79 -2.89 -10.33 13.44
C LEU A 79 -3.98 -11.41 13.60
N LEU A 80 -5.00 -11.19 14.45
CA LEU A 80 -6.15 -12.08 14.58
C LEU A 80 -7.00 -12.09 13.30
N ALA A 81 -7.23 -10.94 12.68
CA ALA A 81 -7.98 -10.88 11.42
C ALA A 81 -7.21 -11.52 10.26
N ILE A 82 -5.88 -11.39 10.24
CA ILE A 82 -5.00 -12.12 9.32
C ILE A 82 -5.08 -13.63 9.57
N SER A 83 -5.25 -14.06 10.83
CA SER A 83 -5.32 -15.47 11.21
C SER A 83 -6.51 -16.20 10.61
N ASP A 84 -7.61 -15.49 10.32
CA ASP A 84 -8.82 -16.09 9.75
C ASP A 84 -8.85 -15.96 8.21
N ASP A 85 -8.43 -14.82 7.66
CA ASP A 85 -8.34 -14.64 6.21
C ASP A 85 -7.38 -13.51 5.78
N ILE A 86 -6.28 -13.88 5.14
CA ILE A 86 -5.28 -12.94 4.62
C ILE A 86 -5.86 -11.90 3.65
N ARG A 87 -6.98 -12.21 2.98
CA ARG A 87 -7.65 -11.31 2.03
C ARG A 87 -8.19 -10.06 2.71
N VAL A 88 -8.58 -10.15 3.99
CA VAL A 88 -9.01 -8.97 4.79
C VAL A 88 -7.85 -7.98 4.93
N LEU A 89 -6.65 -8.49 5.21
CA LEU A 89 -5.45 -7.66 5.30
C LEU A 89 -5.12 -7.00 3.96
N MET A 90 -5.24 -7.71 2.83
CA MET A 90 -4.97 -7.15 1.51
C MET A 90 -5.82 -5.90 1.26
N VAL A 91 -7.13 -5.99 1.49
CA VAL A 91 -8.05 -4.85 1.34
C VAL A 91 -7.71 -3.71 2.30
N LYS A 92 -7.38 -4.02 3.56
CA LYS A 92 -6.99 -3.01 4.55
C LYS A 92 -5.67 -2.29 4.21
N LEU A 93 -4.70 -3.01 3.64
CA LEU A 93 -3.44 -2.43 3.19
C LEU A 93 -3.66 -1.49 2.00
N ALA A 94 -4.52 -1.89 1.04
CA ALA A 94 -4.90 -1.04 -0.07
C ALA A 94 -5.63 0.22 0.43
N ASP A 95 -6.50 0.10 1.43
CA ASP A 95 -7.22 1.24 2.01
C ASP A 95 -6.24 2.19 2.69
N ARG A 96 -5.31 1.62 3.48
CA ARG A 96 -4.23 2.41 4.07
C ARG A 96 -3.39 3.12 3.01
N LEU A 97 -3.03 2.46 1.91
CA LEU A 97 -2.26 3.09 0.84
C LEU A 97 -3.04 4.25 0.21
N HIS A 98 -4.31 4.04 -0.10
CA HIS A 98 -5.18 5.09 -0.60
C HIS A 98 -5.26 6.28 0.37
N ASN A 99 -5.45 6.01 1.66
CA ASN A 99 -5.49 7.04 2.71
C ASN A 99 -4.16 7.81 2.83
N MET A 100 -3.02 7.14 2.60
CA MET A 100 -1.72 7.81 2.56
C MET A 100 -1.55 8.69 1.32
N ARG A 101 -2.08 8.28 0.16
CA ARG A 101 -2.10 9.10 -1.07
C ARG A 101 -2.93 10.38 -0.90
N THR A 102 -4.03 10.30 -0.15
CA THR A 102 -4.97 11.40 0.08
C THR A 102 -4.78 12.12 1.42
N LEU A 103 -3.70 11.82 2.17
CA LEU A 103 -3.48 12.30 3.54
C LEU A 103 -3.44 13.83 3.65
N HIS A 104 -3.10 14.53 2.57
CA HIS A 104 -3.09 16.00 2.50
C HIS A 104 -4.47 16.65 2.75
N HIS A 105 -5.58 15.91 2.58
CA HIS A 105 -6.93 16.38 2.94
C HIS A 105 -7.25 16.24 4.43
N VAL A 106 -6.43 15.50 5.19
CA VAL A 106 -6.59 15.29 6.64
C VAL A 106 -5.89 16.42 7.40
N PRO A 107 -6.38 16.86 8.58
CA PRO A 107 -5.69 17.87 9.38
C PRO A 107 -4.25 17.47 9.76
N GLU A 108 -3.29 18.40 9.61
CA GLU A 108 -1.85 18.16 9.80
C GLU A 108 -1.49 17.51 11.14
N ARG A 109 -2.20 17.86 12.22
CA ARG A 109 -2.02 17.26 13.55
C ARG A 109 -2.14 15.73 13.55
N LYS A 110 -2.82 15.14 12.56
CA LYS A 110 -2.98 13.68 12.42
C LYS A 110 -1.92 13.05 11.52
N HIS A 111 -1.21 13.83 10.67
CA HIS A 111 -0.30 13.31 9.65
C HIS A 111 0.80 12.45 10.26
N LYS A 112 1.54 13.00 11.24
CA LYS A 112 2.65 12.26 11.91
C LYS A 112 2.19 10.94 12.52
N ARG A 113 1.03 10.94 13.18
CA ARG A 113 0.48 9.72 13.80
C ARG A 113 0.14 8.67 12.74
N ILE A 114 -0.54 9.06 11.66
CA ILE A 114 -0.94 8.14 10.59
C ILE A 114 0.30 7.61 9.84
N ALA A 115 1.29 8.48 9.60
CA ALA A 115 2.55 8.11 8.99
C ALA A 115 3.34 7.12 9.87
N GLN A 116 3.42 7.36 11.18
CA GLN A 116 4.09 6.45 12.12
C GLN A 116 3.42 5.08 12.13
N GLU A 117 2.09 5.04 12.26
CA GLU A 117 1.31 3.80 12.23
C GLU A 117 1.54 3.03 10.91
N THR A 118 1.59 3.75 9.79
CA THR A 118 1.85 3.18 8.47
C THR A 118 3.24 2.54 8.40
N MET A 119 4.26 3.23 8.92
CA MET A 119 5.64 2.76 8.92
C MET A 119 5.85 1.56 9.86
N GLU A 120 5.27 1.59 11.06
CA GLU A 120 5.51 0.58 12.10
C GLU A 120 4.67 -0.69 11.90
N ILE A 121 3.47 -0.57 11.32
CA ILE A 121 2.50 -1.67 11.25
C ILE A 121 2.27 -2.08 9.79
N TYR A 122 1.71 -1.19 8.97
CA TYR A 122 1.18 -1.58 7.66
C TYR A 122 2.26 -1.91 6.63
N ALA A 123 3.33 -1.12 6.54
CA ALA A 123 4.43 -1.39 5.62
C ALA A 123 5.11 -2.76 5.91
N PRO A 124 5.50 -3.09 7.15
CA PRO A 124 6.03 -4.41 7.47
C PRO A 124 5.09 -5.56 7.12
N LEU A 125 3.78 -5.39 7.30
CA LEU A 125 2.80 -6.41 6.97
C LEU A 125 2.65 -6.64 5.47
N ALA A 126 2.60 -5.57 4.67
CA ALA A 126 2.67 -5.67 3.21
C ALA A 126 3.92 -6.45 2.78
N GLY A 127 5.07 -6.16 3.40
CA GLY A 127 6.31 -6.89 3.17
C GLY A 127 6.23 -8.39 3.49
N ARG A 128 5.59 -8.76 4.61
CA ARG A 128 5.45 -10.15 5.05
C ARG A 128 4.57 -11.00 4.14
N ILE A 129 3.57 -10.40 3.50
CA ILE A 129 2.67 -11.11 2.58
C ILE A 129 3.10 -11.02 1.11
N GLY A 130 4.30 -10.49 0.84
CA GLY A 130 4.87 -10.43 -0.50
C GLY A 130 4.46 -9.20 -1.33
N MET A 131 3.67 -8.26 -0.79
CA MET A 131 3.27 -7.03 -1.47
C MET A 131 4.38 -5.96 -1.40
N GLN A 132 5.47 -6.19 -2.14
CA GLN A 132 6.66 -5.33 -2.08
C GLN A 132 6.40 -3.92 -2.63
N ASP A 133 5.66 -3.78 -3.73
CA ASP A 133 5.41 -2.47 -4.34
C ASP A 133 4.55 -1.60 -3.42
N MET A 134 3.50 -2.20 -2.83
CA MET A 134 2.68 -1.55 -1.82
C MET A 134 3.48 -1.16 -0.58
N ARG A 135 4.33 -2.05 -0.04
CA ARG A 135 5.23 -1.71 1.08
C ARG A 135 6.08 -0.51 0.72
N ASP A 136 6.79 -0.59 -0.39
CA ASP A 136 7.74 0.42 -0.82
C ASP A 136 7.07 1.79 -0.98
N GLU A 137 5.79 1.84 -1.40
CA GLU A 137 5.02 3.08 -1.47
C GLU A 137 4.49 3.56 -0.11
N LEU A 138 3.97 2.67 0.73
CA LEU A 138 3.57 2.99 2.10
C LEU A 138 4.73 3.61 2.88
N GLU A 139 5.93 3.03 2.78
CA GLU A 139 7.16 3.54 3.39
C GLU A 139 7.52 4.93 2.87
N GLU A 140 7.44 5.16 1.56
CA GLU A 140 7.79 6.44 0.94
C GLU A 140 6.82 7.56 1.34
N LEU A 141 5.51 7.27 1.31
CA LEU A 141 4.50 8.21 1.78
C LEU A 141 4.62 8.46 3.28
N ALA A 142 4.81 7.42 4.09
CA ALA A 142 5.00 7.58 5.53
C ALA A 142 6.22 8.45 5.84
N PHE A 143 7.35 8.22 5.16
CA PHE A 143 8.56 9.03 5.32
C PHE A 143 8.35 10.50 4.98
N LYS A 144 7.62 10.79 3.89
CA LYS A 144 7.26 12.16 3.49
C LYS A 144 6.56 12.93 4.61
N TYR A 145 5.67 12.28 5.37
CA TYR A 145 4.88 12.93 6.41
C TYR A 145 5.51 12.84 7.80
N SER A 146 6.33 11.83 8.08
CA SER A 146 7.02 11.69 9.37
C SER A 146 8.24 12.62 9.47
N ASN A 147 9.01 12.75 8.39
CA ASN A 147 10.19 13.60 8.32
C ASN A 147 10.27 14.36 6.96
N PRO A 148 9.48 15.43 6.79
CA PRO A 148 9.42 16.17 5.52
C PRO A 148 10.76 16.79 5.09
N GLU A 149 11.59 17.24 6.04
CA GLU A 149 12.88 17.86 5.76
C GLU A 149 13.90 16.85 5.21
N ALA A 150 14.02 15.70 5.85
CA ALA A 150 14.86 14.62 5.36
C ALA A 150 14.35 14.09 4.01
N TYR A 151 13.04 13.92 3.87
CA TYR A 151 12.42 13.51 2.60
C TYR A 151 12.78 14.48 1.47
N LYS A 152 12.63 15.79 1.69
CA LYS A 152 12.99 16.83 0.70
C LYS A 152 14.48 16.77 0.35
N THR A 153 15.35 16.68 1.33
CA THR A 153 16.81 16.63 1.13
C THR A 153 17.23 15.42 0.29
N VAL A 154 16.73 14.24 0.64
CA VAL A 154 17.06 13.00 -0.08
C VAL A 154 16.48 13.01 -1.49
N THR A 155 15.25 13.48 -1.67
CA THR A 155 14.61 13.56 -3.01
C THR A 155 15.31 14.55 -3.94
N GLU A 156 15.72 15.71 -3.44
CA GLU A 156 16.51 16.69 -4.21
C GLU A 156 17.87 16.11 -4.63
N HIS A 157 18.56 15.44 -3.71
CA HIS A 157 19.83 14.79 -4.00
C HIS A 157 19.68 13.67 -5.04
N LEU A 158 18.65 12.84 -4.92
CA LEU A 158 18.33 11.79 -5.89
C LEU A 158 17.99 12.36 -7.27
N ALA A 159 17.23 13.45 -7.33
CA ALA A 159 16.89 14.12 -8.59
C ALA A 159 18.14 14.68 -9.29
N ALA A 160 19.06 15.29 -8.52
CA ALA A 160 20.32 15.79 -9.05
C ALA A 160 21.20 14.65 -9.61
N LEU A 161 21.32 13.53 -8.88
CA LEU A 161 22.05 12.34 -9.32
C LEU A 161 21.41 11.71 -10.57
N ALA A 162 20.08 11.61 -10.62
CA ALA A 162 19.36 11.08 -11.77
C ALA A 162 19.61 11.94 -13.02
N LYS A 163 19.58 13.28 -12.87
CA LYS A 163 19.89 14.21 -13.97
C LYS A 163 21.34 14.04 -14.46
N LYS A 164 22.30 13.95 -13.55
CA LYS A 164 23.73 13.77 -13.87
C LYS A 164 23.98 12.44 -14.58
N ASN A 165 23.32 11.36 -14.15
CA ASN A 165 23.55 10.01 -14.66
C ASN A 165 22.65 9.63 -15.84
N LYS A 166 21.70 10.48 -16.27
CA LYS A 166 20.73 10.16 -17.32
C LYS A 166 21.39 9.65 -18.62
N ALA A 167 22.45 10.33 -19.08
CA ALA A 167 23.17 9.94 -20.28
C ALA A 167 23.86 8.57 -20.12
N ASN A 168 24.48 8.33 -18.97
CA ASN A 168 25.14 7.06 -18.65
C ASN A 168 24.14 5.91 -18.56
N ILE A 169 23.01 6.10 -17.88
CA ILE A 169 21.95 5.10 -17.78
C ILE A 169 21.42 4.74 -19.16
N THR A 170 21.11 5.76 -19.98
CA THR A 170 20.61 5.54 -21.35
C THR A 170 21.62 4.77 -22.20
N ARG A 171 22.92 5.13 -22.10
CA ARG A 171 23.99 4.45 -22.80
C ARG A 171 24.10 2.98 -22.37
N ILE A 172 24.16 2.72 -21.06
CA ILE A 172 24.26 1.36 -20.50
C ILE A 172 23.05 0.51 -20.88
N THR A 173 21.83 1.05 -20.76
CA THR A 173 20.61 0.34 -21.15
C THR A 173 20.65 -0.06 -22.63
N ARG A 174 21.08 0.85 -23.51
CA ARG A 174 21.21 0.56 -24.94
C ARG A 174 22.29 -0.48 -25.23
N GLU A 175 23.47 -0.35 -24.63
CA GLU A 175 24.58 -1.31 -24.80
C GLU A 175 24.18 -2.71 -24.32
N LEU A 176 23.57 -2.83 -23.14
CA LEU A 176 23.07 -4.10 -22.64
C LEU A 176 21.98 -4.71 -23.52
N THR A 177 21.06 -3.90 -24.03
CA THR A 177 19.99 -4.39 -24.91
C THR A 177 20.57 -4.94 -26.22
N ALA A 178 21.51 -4.21 -26.84
CA ALA A 178 22.15 -4.65 -28.08
C ALA A 178 22.96 -5.94 -27.90
N GLU A 179 23.65 -6.10 -26.76
CA GLU A 179 24.41 -7.32 -26.46
C GLU A 179 23.47 -8.53 -26.27
N LEU A 180 22.36 -8.35 -25.54
CA LEU A 180 21.37 -9.40 -25.33
C LEU A 180 20.72 -9.82 -26.66
N GLU A 181 20.40 -8.87 -27.54
CA GLU A 181 19.87 -9.14 -28.87
C GLU A 181 20.89 -9.87 -29.76
N ALA A 182 22.18 -9.51 -29.69
CA ALA A 182 23.25 -10.16 -30.45
C ALA A 182 23.43 -11.64 -30.06
N GLU A 183 23.23 -11.96 -28.78
CA GLU A 183 23.24 -13.33 -28.24
C GLU A 183 21.91 -14.06 -28.46
N GLY A 184 20.92 -13.43 -29.09
CA GLY A 184 19.60 -14.03 -29.36
C GLY A 184 18.72 -14.18 -28.12
N ILE A 185 18.98 -13.40 -27.06
CA ILE A 185 18.23 -13.43 -25.80
C ILE A 185 17.11 -12.39 -25.84
N ASP A 186 15.86 -12.84 -25.79
CA ASP A 186 14.69 -11.97 -25.64
C ASP A 186 14.56 -11.48 -24.18
N ALA A 187 14.95 -10.23 -23.94
CA ALA A 187 14.97 -9.62 -22.61
C ALA A 187 14.65 -8.11 -22.65
N THR A 188 14.03 -7.61 -21.58
CA THR A 188 13.74 -6.18 -21.41
C THR A 188 14.65 -5.56 -20.35
N VAL A 189 15.50 -4.61 -20.76
CA VAL A 189 16.36 -3.87 -19.83
C VAL A 189 15.66 -2.61 -19.32
N LYS A 190 15.53 -2.47 -17.99
CA LYS A 190 14.91 -1.28 -17.36
C LYS A 190 15.84 -0.72 -16.29
N SER A 191 15.91 0.61 -16.19
CA SER A 191 16.56 1.29 -15.06
C SER A 191 15.59 1.49 -13.89
N ARG A 192 16.05 1.26 -12.65
CA ARG A 192 15.27 1.53 -11.43
C ARG A 192 15.97 2.57 -10.58
N GLN A 193 15.27 3.65 -10.26
CA GLN A 193 15.73 4.62 -9.25
C GLN A 193 15.38 4.11 -7.85
N LYS A 194 16.29 4.27 -6.88
CA LYS A 194 16.00 3.96 -5.48
C LYS A 194 15.03 4.99 -4.91
N LYS A 195 14.10 4.53 -4.08
CA LYS A 195 13.15 5.37 -3.34
C LYS A 195 13.83 6.14 -2.23
N ALA A 196 13.26 7.28 -1.85
CA ALA A 196 13.88 8.19 -0.87
C ALA A 196 14.07 7.52 0.50
N PHE A 197 13.05 6.81 0.99
CA PHE A 197 13.12 6.12 2.27
C PHE A 197 14.22 5.04 2.32
N SER A 198 14.36 4.24 1.26
CA SER A 198 15.39 3.19 1.20
C SER A 198 16.81 3.75 1.20
N VAL A 199 17.00 4.98 0.73
CA VAL A 199 18.29 5.69 0.77
C VAL A 199 18.52 6.25 2.15
N PHE A 200 17.52 6.93 2.73
CA PHE A 200 17.58 7.47 4.08
C PHE A 200 17.94 6.39 5.11
N ARG A 201 17.27 5.23 5.09
CA ARG A 201 17.54 4.09 5.97
C ARG A 201 18.96 3.51 5.85
N LYS A 202 19.70 3.81 4.78
CA LYS A 202 21.10 3.36 4.59
C LYS A 202 22.13 4.42 4.98
N MET A 203 21.69 5.65 5.22
CA MET A 203 22.56 6.75 5.65
C MET A 203 22.64 6.85 7.17
N GLU A 204 21.61 6.38 7.87
CA GLU A 204 21.66 6.03 9.30
C GLU A 204 22.37 4.69 9.53
#